data_AF-A0A4V6KNR0-F1
#
_entry.id   AF-A0A4V6KNR0-F1
#
_cell.length_a   1.000
_cell.length_b   1.000
_cell.length_c   1.000
_cell.angle_alpha   90.00
_cell.angle_beta   90.00
_cell.angle_gamma   90.00
#
_symmetry.space_group_name_H-M   'P 1'
#
loop_
_entity.id
_entity.type
_entity.pdbx_description
1 polymer ?
#
loop_
_entity_poly.entity_id
_entity_poly.type
_entity_poly.pdbx_seq_one_letter_code
_entity_poly.pdbx_strand_id
1 'polypeptide(L)'
;MKYWLGLDCGGTFIKAGLYDAEGKELGIARRNLAIVAPQPGWAERDMPALWQTAASVIREVLEHNGIAAAAVQGLGISAQGKGVFLLDKQGQPLGNAILSSDQRALAQVMAWQQAGMPQDLYEQTRQTLWTGHPVSLLRWIKQHQPERYGQDRQRADGA
;
A
#
# COMPACT_ATOMS: atom_id res chain seq x y z
N MET A 1 24.74 20.30 8.65
CA MET A 1 23.31 20.38 9.06
C MET A 1 22.70 19.00 8.92
N LYS A 2 21.64 18.70 9.70
CA LYS A 2 20.96 17.40 9.73
C LYS A 2 19.56 17.56 9.11
N TYR A 3 19.09 16.55 8.39
CA TYR A 3 17.81 16.60 7.69
C TYR A 3 16.99 15.32 7.88
N TRP A 4 15.68 15.41 7.71
CA TRP A 4 14.74 14.28 7.76
C TRP A 4 13.88 14.27 6.51
N LEU A 5 13.55 13.07 6.05
CA LEU A 5 12.61 12.87 4.95
C LEU A 5 11.28 12.34 5.47
N GLY A 6 10.19 12.80 4.86
CA GLY A 6 8.88 12.17 4.94
C GLY A 6 8.47 11.64 3.58
N LEU A 7 8.14 10.36 3.47
CA LEU A 7 7.59 9.74 2.27
C LEU A 7 6.11 9.44 2.49
N ASP A 8 5.24 10.03 1.66
CA ASP A 8 3.80 9.77 1.64
C ASP A 8 3.44 8.99 0.38
N CYS A 9 3.19 7.68 0.54
CA CYS A 9 2.72 6.78 -0.51
C CYS A 9 1.19 6.84 -0.62
N GLY A 10 0.69 7.98 -1.11
CA GLY A 10 -0.74 8.24 -1.26
C GLY A 10 -1.38 7.58 -2.49
N GLY A 11 -2.72 7.61 -2.55
CA GLY A 11 -3.48 6.98 -3.63
C GLY A 11 -3.36 7.65 -5.00
N THR A 12 -3.06 8.95 -5.06
CA THR A 12 -2.91 9.69 -6.33
C THR A 12 -1.47 10.10 -6.59
N PHE A 13 -0.76 10.51 -5.54
CA PHE A 13 0.61 11.00 -5.61
C PHE A 13 1.46 10.28 -4.58
N ILE A 14 2.69 9.97 -4.99
CA ILE A 14 3.78 9.66 -4.08
C ILE A 14 4.55 10.96 -3.86
N LYS A 15 4.87 11.28 -2.60
CA LYS A 15 5.48 12.56 -2.23
C LYS A 15 6.66 12.34 -1.29
N ALA A 16 7.72 13.12 -1.47
CA ALA A 16 8.79 13.25 -0.50
C ALA A 16 8.87 14.69 0.00
N GLY A 17 8.81 14.89 1.30
CA GLY A 17 9.08 16.16 1.97
C GLY A 17 10.44 16.11 2.68
N LEU A 18 11.17 17.22 2.66
CA LEU A 18 12.47 17.39 3.32
C LEU A 18 12.33 18.41 4.44
N TYR A 19 12.85 18.08 5.62
CA TYR A 19 12.72 18.89 6.83
C TYR A 19 14.06 19.06 7.56
N ASP A 20 14.25 20.19 8.25
CA ASP A 20 15.37 20.39 9.19
C ASP A 20 15.06 19.89 10.61
N ALA A 21 15.97 20.14 11.56
CA ALA A 21 15.87 19.63 12.94
C ALA A 21 14.76 20.30 13.75
N GLU A 22 14.34 21.48 13.33
CA GLU A 22 13.27 22.27 13.93
C GLU A 22 11.90 21.94 13.31
N GLY A 23 11.87 21.02 12.32
CA GLY A 23 10.67 20.60 11.62
C GLY A 23 10.23 21.55 10.50
N LYS A 24 11.10 22.48 10.08
CA LYS A 24 10.80 23.38 8.96
C LYS A 24 10.90 22.62 7.64
N GLU A 25 9.89 22.76 6.80
CA GLU A 25 9.90 22.23 5.43
C GLU A 25 10.88 23.02 4.56
N LEU A 26 11.80 22.30 3.93
CA LEU A 26 12.77 22.83 2.98
C LEU A 26 12.32 22.64 1.54
N GLY A 27 11.60 21.54 1.26
CA GLY A 27 10.99 21.32 -0.04
C GLY A 27 10.16 20.05 -0.12
N ILE A 28 9.35 19.96 -1.16
CA ILE A 28 8.54 18.79 -1.51
C ILE A 28 8.75 18.45 -2.97
N ALA A 29 8.91 17.16 -3.25
CA ALA A 29 8.74 16.59 -4.58
C ALA A 29 7.53 15.65 -4.59
N ARG A 30 6.82 15.58 -5.72
CA ARG A 30 5.71 14.65 -5.90
C ARG A 30 5.60 14.18 -7.34
N ARG A 31 5.10 12.96 -7.50
CA ARG A 31 4.81 12.35 -8.80
C ARG A 31 3.48 11.61 -8.73
N ASN A 32 2.69 11.77 -9.79
CA ASN A 32 1.46 11.01 -9.94
C ASN A 32 1.84 9.56 -10.21
N LEU A 33 1.10 8.63 -9.61
CA LEU A 33 1.16 7.23 -9.96
C LEU A 33 -0.26 6.75 -10.26
N ALA A 34 -0.48 6.23 -11.46
CA ALA A 34 -1.80 5.84 -11.92
C ALA A 34 -2.32 4.61 -11.15
N ILE A 35 -3.65 4.56 -11.01
CA ILE A 35 -4.37 3.35 -10.62
C ILE A 35 -4.59 2.52 -11.88
N VAL A 36 -4.29 1.23 -11.81
CA VAL A 36 -4.58 0.28 -12.87
C VAL A 36 -5.98 -0.28 -12.63
N ALA A 37 -6.88 -0.16 -13.61
CA ALA A 37 -8.27 -0.61 -13.48
C ALA A 37 -8.59 -1.62 -14.59
N PRO A 38 -8.19 -2.89 -14.43
CA PRO A 38 -8.33 -3.89 -15.50
C PRO A 38 -9.79 -4.29 -15.75
N GLN A 39 -10.67 -4.10 -14.76
CA GLN A 39 -12.11 -4.39 -14.82
C GLN A 39 -12.89 -3.33 -14.04
N PRO A 40 -14.18 -3.11 -14.34
CA PRO A 40 -15.03 -2.24 -13.54
C PRO A 40 -15.01 -2.63 -12.05
N GLY A 41 -14.80 -1.63 -11.18
CA GLY A 41 -14.69 -1.82 -9.73
C GLY A 41 -13.35 -2.38 -9.25
N TRP A 42 -12.41 -2.71 -10.15
CA TRP A 42 -11.06 -3.12 -9.76
C TRP A 42 -10.14 -1.90 -9.69
N ALA A 43 -9.30 -1.86 -8.66
CA ALA A 43 -8.33 -0.81 -8.42
C ALA A 43 -7.01 -1.43 -7.98
N GLU A 44 -6.01 -1.34 -8.85
CA GLU A 44 -4.72 -1.98 -8.69
C GLU A 44 -3.57 -0.97 -8.75
N ARG A 45 -2.40 -1.40 -8.27
CA ARG A 45 -1.17 -0.64 -8.27
C ARG A 45 -0.02 -1.47 -8.80
N ASP A 46 0.66 -0.96 -9.81
CA ASP A 46 1.96 -1.47 -10.24
C ASP A 46 2.99 -1.24 -9.13
N MET A 47 3.49 -2.34 -8.55
CA MET A 47 4.42 -2.29 -7.41
C MET A 47 5.85 -1.88 -7.82
N PRO A 48 6.43 -2.39 -8.93
CA PRO A 48 7.67 -1.83 -9.47
C PRO A 48 7.61 -0.32 -9.71
N ALA A 49 6.54 0.19 -10.33
CA ALA A 49 6.37 1.61 -10.59
C ALA A 49 6.19 2.42 -9.29
N LEU A 50 5.51 1.85 -8.28
CA LEU A 50 5.42 2.44 -6.94
C LEU A 50 6.80 2.64 -6.31
N TRP A 51 7.63 1.60 -6.33
CA TRP A 51 8.99 1.68 -5.79
C TRP A 51 9.85 2.71 -6.53
N GLN A 52 9.85 2.67 -7.86
CA GLN A 52 10.61 3.60 -8.70
C GLN A 52 10.18 5.04 -8.46
N THR A 53 8.87 5.28 -8.32
CA THR A 53 8.31 6.61 -8.08
C THR A 53 8.66 7.13 -6.68
N ALA A 54 8.63 6.27 -5.65
CA ALA A 54 9.06 6.65 -4.31
C ALA A 54 10.55 7.04 -4.28
N ALA A 55 11.40 6.25 -4.92
CA ALA A 55 12.83 6.55 -5.02
C ALA A 55 13.10 7.84 -5.81
N SER A 56 12.33 8.10 -6.87
CA SER A 56 12.52 9.29 -7.70
C SER A 56 12.13 10.59 -6.99
N VAL A 57 11.02 10.61 -6.24
CA VAL A 57 10.64 11.82 -5.49
C VAL A 57 11.62 12.12 -4.35
N ILE A 58 12.19 11.10 -3.71
CA ILE A 58 13.25 11.30 -2.71
C ILE A 58 14.49 11.90 -3.36
N ARG A 59 14.92 11.36 -4.50
CA ARG A 59 16.07 11.87 -5.24
C ARG A 59 15.85 13.33 -5.65
N GLU A 60 14.68 13.62 -6.23
CA GLU A 60 14.31 14.95 -6.71
C GLU A 60 14.32 16.00 -5.58
N VAL A 61 13.73 15.70 -4.42
CA VAL A 61 13.70 16.68 -3.32
C VAL A 61 15.09 16.96 -2.76
N LEU A 62 15.99 15.96 -2.74
CA LEU A 62 17.37 16.15 -2.30
C LEU A 62 18.18 16.97 -3.31
N GLU A 63 18.09 16.63 -4.60
CA GLU A 63 18.80 17.32 -5.68
C GLU A 63 18.37 18.79 -5.80
N HIS A 64 17.07 19.07 -5.77
CA HIS A 64 16.54 20.44 -5.83
C HIS A 64 16.99 21.33 -4.66
N ASN A 65 17.30 20.73 -3.50
CA ASN A 65 17.75 21.46 -2.31
C ASN A 65 19.28 21.39 -2.12
N GLY A 66 20.02 20.77 -3.03
CA GLY A 66 21.48 20.61 -2.93
C GLY A 66 21.92 19.82 -1.69
N ILE A 67 21.07 18.92 -1.18
CA ILE A 67 21.35 18.13 0.02
C ILE A 67 21.88 16.76 -0.34
N ALA A 68 23.07 16.43 0.14
CA ALA A 68 23.62 15.09 0.01
C ALA A 68 22.82 14.09 0.87
N ALA A 69 22.55 12.90 0.32
CA ALA A 69 21.82 11.84 1.03
C ALA A 69 22.46 11.47 2.39
N ALA A 70 23.78 11.57 2.52
CA ALA A 70 24.51 11.32 3.77
C ALA A 70 24.16 12.30 4.91
N ALA A 71 23.55 13.45 4.61
CA ALA A 71 23.09 14.40 5.61
C ALA A 71 21.69 14.07 6.18
N VAL A 72 20.96 13.15 5.55
CA VAL A 72 19.64 12.69 6.01
C VAL A 72 19.83 11.72 7.19
N GLN A 73 19.20 12.03 8.31
CA GLN A 73 19.30 11.27 9.56
C GLN A 73 18.17 10.25 9.72
N GLY A 74 17.06 10.41 8.99
CA GLY A 74 15.92 9.52 9.10
C GLY A 74 14.90 9.71 8.00
N LEU A 75 14.07 8.69 7.81
CA LEU A 75 12.96 8.64 6.88
C LEU A 75 11.70 8.19 7.64
N GLY A 76 10.68 9.04 7.69
CA GLY A 76 9.33 8.66 8.07
C GLY A 76 8.54 8.22 6.84
N ILE A 77 7.77 7.14 6.96
CA ILE A 77 6.92 6.64 5.86
C ILE A 77 5.47 6.62 6.32
N SER A 78 4.60 7.23 5.50
CA SER A 78 3.16 7.10 5.55
C SER A 78 2.69 6.48 4.24
N ALA A 79 1.66 5.65 4.28
CA ALA A 79 1.15 4.98 3.09
C ALA A 79 -0.36 4.79 3.17
N GLN A 80 -0.98 4.59 2.01
CA GLN A 80 -2.38 4.20 1.93
C GLN A 80 -2.63 2.92 2.75
N GLY A 81 -3.62 2.97 3.64
CA GLY A 81 -4.00 1.83 4.47
C GLY A 81 -4.82 0.77 3.72
N LYS A 82 -4.79 -0.46 4.26
CA LYS A 82 -5.54 -1.64 3.76
C LYS A 82 -5.07 -2.05 2.36
N GLY A 83 -5.90 -2.73 1.57
CA GLY A 83 -5.46 -3.37 0.33
C GLY A 83 -4.57 -4.59 0.58
N VAL A 84 -4.00 -5.15 -0.48
CA VAL A 84 -3.13 -6.34 -0.43
C VAL A 84 -1.96 -6.19 -1.40
N PHE A 85 -0.75 -6.38 -0.88
CA PHE A 85 0.52 -6.29 -1.59
C PHE A 85 1.27 -7.61 -1.41
N LEU A 86 1.06 -8.57 -2.31
CA LEU A 86 1.63 -9.92 -2.19
C LEU A 86 3.05 -9.95 -2.72
N LEU A 87 3.93 -10.62 -1.98
CA LEU A 87 5.33 -10.82 -2.35
C LEU A 87 5.69 -12.29 -2.26
N ASP A 88 6.54 -12.76 -3.17
CA ASP A 88 7.09 -14.11 -3.06
C ASP A 88 8.12 -14.23 -1.93
N LYS A 89 8.67 -15.43 -1.73
CA LYS A 89 9.69 -15.70 -0.71
C LYS A 89 10.98 -14.92 -0.93
N GLN A 90 11.24 -14.47 -2.16
CA GLN A 90 12.38 -13.66 -2.56
C GLN A 90 12.09 -12.15 -2.48
N GLY A 91 10.88 -11.77 -2.04
CA GLY A 91 10.45 -10.37 -1.92
C GLY A 91 10.05 -9.74 -3.25
N GLN A 92 9.82 -10.53 -4.31
CA GLN A 92 9.38 -10.01 -5.59
C GLN A 92 7.85 -9.85 -5.63
N PRO A 93 7.34 -8.78 -6.28
CA PRO A 93 5.92 -8.60 -6.56
C PRO A 93 5.25 -9.82 -7.20
N LEU A 94 4.22 -10.37 -6.55
CA LEU A 94 3.34 -11.37 -7.14
C LEU A 94 2.22 -10.69 -7.93
N GLY A 95 2.55 -9.93 -8.99
CA GLY A 95 1.61 -9.13 -9.78
C GLY A 95 1.26 -7.77 -9.15
N ASN A 96 0.24 -7.07 -9.65
CA ASN A 96 -0.16 -5.76 -9.09
C ASN A 96 -0.71 -5.88 -7.67
N ALA A 97 -0.44 -4.89 -6.81
CA ALA A 97 -1.14 -4.79 -5.54
C ALA A 97 -2.60 -4.40 -5.76
N ILE A 98 -3.48 -4.87 -4.87
CA ILE A 98 -4.91 -4.55 -4.90
C ILE A 98 -5.16 -3.44 -3.88
N LEU A 99 -5.70 -2.31 -4.34
CA LEU A 99 -5.93 -1.13 -3.51
C LEU A 99 -7.18 -1.28 -2.65
N SER A 100 -7.26 -0.49 -1.58
CA SER A 100 -8.40 -0.51 -0.68
C SER A 100 -9.70 0.01 -1.32
N SER A 101 -9.63 0.73 -2.44
CA SER A 101 -10.84 1.13 -3.19
C SER A 101 -11.45 0.01 -4.04
N ASP A 102 -10.79 -1.15 -4.14
CA ASP A 102 -11.20 -2.28 -4.96
C ASP A 102 -12.46 -2.98 -4.43
N GLN A 103 -13.37 -3.35 -5.34
CA GLN A 103 -14.66 -3.95 -5.03
C GLN A 103 -14.77 -5.43 -5.40
N ARG A 104 -13.70 -6.08 -5.88
CA ARG A 104 -13.76 -7.47 -6.39
C ARG A 104 -14.21 -8.47 -5.33
N ALA A 105 -13.98 -8.18 -4.06
CA ALA A 105 -14.36 -9.03 -2.92
C ALA A 105 -15.81 -8.83 -2.45
N LEU A 106 -16.67 -8.15 -3.23
CA LEU A 106 -18.05 -7.84 -2.83
C LEU A 106 -18.87 -9.09 -2.49
N ALA A 107 -18.74 -10.16 -3.29
CA ALA A 107 -19.47 -11.41 -3.06
C ALA A 107 -19.10 -12.06 -1.71
N GLN A 108 -17.81 -12.04 -1.34
CA GLN A 108 -17.32 -12.57 -0.07
C GLN A 108 -17.88 -11.75 1.10
N VAL A 109 -17.85 -10.43 0.99
CA VAL A 109 -18.37 -9.52 2.03
C VAL A 109 -19.88 -9.68 2.22
N MET A 110 -20.65 -9.76 1.12
CA MET A 110 -22.10 -9.98 1.21
C MET A 110 -22.45 -11.32 1.88
N ALA A 111 -21.72 -12.40 1.55
CA ALA A 111 -21.93 -13.69 2.19
C ALA A 111 -21.65 -13.63 3.70
N TRP A 112 -20.59 -12.95 4.13
CA TRP A 112 -20.28 -12.77 5.55
C TRP A 112 -21.30 -11.88 6.28
N GLN A 113 -21.80 -10.84 5.62
CA GLN A 113 -22.88 -10.01 6.17
C GLN A 113 -24.16 -10.82 6.40
N GLN A 114 -24.55 -11.64 5.44
CA GLN A 114 -25.72 -12.53 5.57
C GLN A 114 -25.54 -13.56 6.69
N ALA A 115 -24.30 -13.98 6.95
CA ALA A 115 -23.96 -14.89 8.04
C ALA A 115 -23.82 -14.21 9.41
N GLY A 116 -23.99 -12.89 9.53
CA GLY A 116 -23.86 -12.16 10.80
C GLY A 116 -22.42 -11.98 11.33
N MET A 117 -21.42 -12.34 10.52
CA MET A 117 -20.01 -12.32 10.93
C MET A 117 -19.45 -10.93 11.32
N PRO A 118 -19.82 -9.82 10.66
CA PRO A 118 -19.31 -8.50 11.05
C PRO A 118 -19.65 -8.12 12.49
N GLN A 119 -20.81 -8.52 13.00
CA GLN A 119 -21.25 -8.25 14.37
C GLN A 119 -20.36 -8.98 15.37
N ASP A 120 -20.13 -10.28 15.14
CA ASP A 120 -19.28 -11.12 16.00
C ASP A 120 -17.83 -10.61 16.05
N LEU A 121 -17.31 -10.13 14.91
CA LEU A 121 -15.94 -9.64 14.82
C LEU A 121 -15.76 -8.22 15.35
N TYR A 122 -16.82 -7.40 15.39
CA TYR A 122 -16.70 -5.99 15.73
C TYR A 122 -16.24 -5.79 17.18
N GLU A 123 -16.67 -6.64 18.10
CA GLU A 123 -16.26 -6.57 19.51
C GLU A 123 -14.74 -6.70 19.69
N GLN A 124 -14.13 -7.58 18.89
CA GLN A 124 -12.70 -7.86 18.95
C GLN A 124 -11.86 -6.89 18.11
N THR A 125 -12.33 -6.58 16.90
CA THR A 125 -11.53 -5.86 15.90
C THR A 125 -11.81 -4.37 15.84
N ARG A 126 -12.96 -3.93 16.38
CA ARG A 126 -13.51 -2.57 16.20
C ARG A 126 -13.61 -2.14 14.75
N GLN A 127 -13.69 -3.11 13.84
CA GLN A 127 -13.74 -2.91 12.40
C GLN A 127 -14.86 -3.75 11.81
N THR A 128 -15.68 -3.15 10.96
CA THR A 128 -16.60 -3.93 10.11
C THR A 128 -15.86 -4.56 8.94
N LEU A 129 -16.45 -5.56 8.28
CA LEU A 129 -15.91 -6.17 7.07
C LEU A 129 -16.38 -5.41 5.83
N TRP A 130 -15.45 -5.09 4.95
CA TRP A 130 -15.73 -4.46 3.66
C TRP A 130 -14.71 -4.88 2.60
N THR A 131 -14.94 -4.52 1.35
CA THR A 131 -14.28 -5.11 0.17
C THR A 131 -12.77 -4.88 0.13
N GLY A 132 -12.31 -3.67 0.46
CA GLY A 132 -10.89 -3.30 0.47
C GLY A 132 -10.09 -3.79 1.68
N HIS A 133 -10.71 -4.52 2.61
CA HIS A 133 -9.97 -5.10 3.73
C HIS A 133 -9.02 -6.22 3.27
N PRO A 134 -7.81 -6.31 3.86
CA PRO A 134 -6.86 -7.36 3.51
C PRO A 134 -7.46 -8.76 3.60
N VAL A 135 -8.27 -9.06 4.63
CA VAL A 135 -8.93 -10.37 4.79
C VAL A 135 -9.92 -10.68 3.66
N SER A 136 -10.70 -9.69 3.22
CA SER A 136 -11.67 -9.84 2.13
C SER A 136 -10.96 -10.11 0.80
N LEU A 137 -9.92 -9.32 0.52
CA LEU A 137 -9.13 -9.43 -0.70
C LEU A 137 -8.30 -10.74 -0.72
N LEU A 138 -7.69 -11.13 0.41
CA LEU A 138 -6.97 -12.40 0.53
C LEU A 138 -7.92 -13.60 0.36
N ARG A 139 -9.15 -13.54 0.91
CA ARG A 139 -10.16 -14.59 0.68
C ARG A 139 -10.51 -14.70 -0.79
N TRP A 140 -10.70 -13.57 -1.47
CA TRP A 140 -10.95 -13.55 -2.91
C TRP A 140 -9.78 -14.14 -3.70
N ILE A 141 -8.54 -13.73 -3.40
CA ILE A 141 -7.32 -14.24 -4.05
C ILE A 141 -7.15 -15.75 -3.82
N LYS A 142 -7.37 -16.25 -2.59
CA LYS A 142 -7.33 -17.69 -2.26
C LYS A 142 -8.33 -18.50 -3.11
N GLN A 143 -9.49 -17.94 -3.43
CA GLN A 143 -10.53 -18.61 -4.21
C GLN A 143 -10.31 -18.52 -5.73
N HIS A 144 -9.87 -17.37 -6.24
CA HIS A 144 -9.82 -17.09 -7.69
C HIS A 144 -8.41 -17.16 -8.29
N GLN A 145 -7.38 -17.06 -7.45
CA GLN A 145 -5.97 -17.05 -7.85
C GLN A 145 -5.14 -17.92 -6.87
N PRO A 146 -5.47 -19.21 -6.70
CA PRO A 146 -4.86 -20.07 -5.68
C PRO A 146 -3.35 -20.24 -5.85
N GLU A 147 -2.85 -20.24 -7.09
CA GLU A 147 -1.40 -20.30 -7.36
C GLU A 147 -0.68 -19.06 -6.83
N ARG A 148 -1.23 -17.87 -7.14
CA ARG A 148 -0.72 -16.59 -6.64
C ARG A 148 -0.75 -16.53 -5.11
N TYR A 149 -1.85 -16.97 -4.51
CA TYR A 149 -1.99 -17.07 -3.06
C TYR A 149 -0.95 -18.02 -2.45
N GLY A 150 -0.71 -19.16 -3.11
CA GLY A 150 0.21 -20.19 -2.64
C GLY A 150 1.69 -19.76 -2.61
N GLN A 151 2.06 -18.77 -3.42
CA GLN A 151 3.43 -18.23 -3.49
C GLN A 151 3.70 -17.11 -2.48
N ASP A 152 2.66 -16.53 -1.88
CA ASP A 152 2.80 -15.40 -0.97
C ASP A 152 3.61 -15.77 0.28
N ARG A 153 4.62 -14.96 0.60
CA ARG A 153 5.50 -15.18 1.75
C ARG A 153 4.82 -14.95 3.10
N GLN A 154 3.68 -14.26 3.10
CA GLN A 154 2.94 -13.88 4.31
C GLN A 154 1.73 -14.78 4.54
N ARG A 155 1.53 -15.82 3.71
CA ARG A 155 0.41 -16.75 3.90
C ARG A 155 0.54 -17.39 5.29
N ALA A 156 -0.58 -17.43 6.02
CA ALA A 156 -0.67 -18.29 7.19
C ALA A 156 -0.70 -19.74 6.70
N ASP A 157 0.36 -20.49 6.96
CA ASP A 157 0.37 -21.93 6.76
C ASP A 157 -0.63 -22.56 7.74
N GLY A 158 -1.81 -22.98 7.24
CA GLY A 158 -2.77 -23.80 7.98
C GLY A 158 -3.89 -23.06 8.71
N ALA A 159 -4.85 -22.51 7.96
CA ALA A 159 -6.21 -22.23 8.42
C ALA A 159 -7.26 -22.66 7.38
#